data_AF-A0A8H7XQN3-F1
#
_entry.id   AF-A0A8H7XQN3-F1
#
_cell.length_a   1.000
_cell.length_b   1.000
_cell.length_c   1.000
_cell.angle_alpha   90.00
_cell.angle_beta   90.00
_cell.angle_gamma   90.00
#
_symmetry.space_group_name_H-M   'P 1'
#
loop_
_entity.id
_entity.type
_entity.pdbx_description
1 polymer ?
#
loop_
_entity_poly.entity_id
_entity_poly.type
_entity_poly.pdbx_seq_one_letter_code
_entity_poly.pdbx_strand_id
1 'polypeptide(L)'
;MPWFQLFQDGPEYEARKTRRKFTPPDLSYNELRQAVPRHLFELSTVKSLAYISRHIFFMYLFFRLSLSIDFVTPAVGNFLELVLLSFIRPILWLWYWGWQGITFAGLWCLGHEAGHNALSPYRPINAAIGLAVHTFVLTPYYAWRVTHNTHHKSTNNIERDETYVPMTRKDFKLPSGEIAVKMDYKELLEETPAYTLFKMFVRQFL
;
A
#
# COMPACT_ATOMS: atom_id res chain seq x y z
N MET A 1 1.53 -9.09 36.72
CA MET A 1 0.86 -9.87 35.66
C MET A 1 1.64 -9.69 34.35
N PRO A 2 2.33 -10.71 33.81
CA PRO A 2 3.34 -10.57 32.76
C PRO A 2 2.81 -10.80 31.33
N TRP A 3 1.57 -10.41 31.01
CA TRP A 3 1.03 -10.57 29.66
C TRP A 3 1.63 -9.58 28.64
N PHE A 4 2.28 -8.51 29.11
CA PHE A 4 2.98 -7.53 28.27
C PHE A 4 4.42 -7.96 27.87
N GLN A 5 4.90 -9.13 28.32
CA GLN A 5 6.23 -9.68 27.96
C GLN A 5 6.18 -10.64 26.76
N LEU A 6 5.03 -10.80 26.09
CA LEU A 6 4.88 -11.67 24.93
C LEU A 6 5.52 -11.10 23.65
N PHE A 7 5.84 -9.82 23.63
CA PHE A 7 6.51 -9.16 22.51
C PHE A 7 7.94 -8.84 22.92
N GLN A 8 8.84 -9.78 22.69
CA GLN A 8 10.27 -9.49 22.70
C GLN A 8 10.64 -8.86 21.36
N ASP A 9 11.54 -7.89 21.41
CA ASP A 9 12.13 -7.35 20.20
C ASP A 9 12.84 -8.48 19.42
N GLY A 10 12.85 -8.38 18.09
CA GLY A 10 13.55 -9.34 17.24
C GLY A 10 15.04 -9.43 17.59
N PRO A 11 15.66 -10.62 17.49
CA PRO A 11 17.06 -10.82 17.87
C PRO A 11 18.02 -9.89 17.10
N GLU A 12 17.68 -9.50 15.86
CA GLU A 12 18.44 -8.55 15.07
C GLU A 12 18.39 -7.13 15.65
N TYR A 13 17.25 -6.71 16.20
CA TYR A 13 17.09 -5.39 16.81
C TYR A 13 17.82 -5.32 18.15
N GLU A 14 17.73 -6.36 18.97
CA GLU A 14 18.51 -6.46 20.22
C GLU A 14 20.01 -6.49 19.92
N ALA A 15 20.44 -7.25 18.91
CA ALA A 15 21.83 -7.21 18.46
C ALA A 15 22.26 -5.82 17.96
N ARG A 16 21.38 -5.08 17.26
CA ARG A 16 21.67 -3.68 16.86
C ARG A 16 21.77 -2.74 18.06
N LYS A 17 20.90 -2.86 19.07
CA LYS A 17 20.97 -2.07 20.31
C LYS A 17 22.30 -2.26 21.04
N THR A 18 22.80 -3.49 21.09
CA THR A 18 24.11 -3.80 21.73
C THR A 18 25.29 -3.27 20.91
N ARG A 19 25.17 -3.17 19.57
CA ARG A 19 26.18 -2.55 18.70
C ARG A 19 26.15 -1.03 18.84
N ARG A 20 27.00 -0.51 19.74
CA ARG A 20 27.14 0.94 20.02
C ARG A 20 27.47 1.81 18.80
N LYS A 21 28.00 1.25 17.71
CA LYS A 21 28.38 1.99 16.50
C LYS A 21 27.98 1.20 15.26
N PHE A 22 27.00 1.71 14.52
CA PHE A 22 26.72 1.24 13.16
C PHE A 22 27.75 1.83 12.21
N THR A 23 28.46 0.96 11.49
CA THR A 23 29.31 1.34 10.36
C THR A 23 28.60 0.86 9.09
N PRO A 24 28.18 1.77 8.19
CA PRO A 24 27.65 1.36 6.90
C PRO A 24 28.66 0.45 6.17
N PRO A 25 28.20 -0.61 5.50
CA PRO A 25 29.09 -1.39 4.65
C PRO A 25 29.65 -0.51 3.53
N ASP A 26 30.94 -0.67 3.23
CA ASP A 26 31.58 -0.01 2.09
C ASP A 26 31.29 -0.80 0.82
N LEU A 27 30.03 -0.73 0.38
CA LEU A 27 29.55 -1.37 -0.84
C LEU A 27 29.14 -0.28 -1.83
N SER A 28 29.74 -0.31 -3.01
CA SER A 28 29.31 0.54 -4.11
C SER A 28 27.99 0.04 -4.72
N TYR A 29 27.24 0.97 -5.32
CA TYR A 29 26.04 0.64 -6.09
C TYR A 29 26.33 -0.38 -7.22
N ASN A 30 27.50 -0.29 -7.83
CA ASN A 30 27.89 -1.19 -8.93
C ASN A 30 28.11 -2.62 -8.45
N GLU A 31 28.76 -2.82 -7.30
CA GLU A 31 28.95 -4.15 -6.71
C GLU A 31 27.61 -4.81 -6.38
N LEU A 32 26.68 -4.05 -5.78
CA LEU A 32 25.32 -4.51 -5.52
C LEU A 32 24.60 -4.92 -6.82
N ARG A 33 24.69 -4.09 -7.86
CA ARG A 33 24.06 -4.39 -9.16
C ARG A 33 24.68 -5.61 -9.84
N GLN A 34 25.98 -5.83 -9.70
CA GLN A 34 26.68 -6.98 -10.28
C GLN A 34 26.34 -8.30 -9.56
N ALA A 35 25.98 -8.24 -8.28
CA ALA A 35 25.53 -9.42 -7.53
C ALA A 35 24.17 -9.97 -8.01
N VAL A 36 23.35 -9.15 -8.69
CA VAL A 36 22.03 -9.56 -9.20
C VAL A 36 22.18 -10.24 -10.58
N PRO A 37 21.64 -11.47 -10.77
CA PRO A 37 21.69 -12.16 -12.06
C PRO A 37 21.13 -11.33 -13.23
N ARG A 38 21.84 -11.34 -14.38
CA ARG A 38 21.51 -10.50 -15.55
C ARG A 38 20.10 -10.71 -16.09
N HIS A 39 19.62 -11.95 -16.12
CA HIS A 39 18.29 -12.28 -16.63
C HIS A 39 17.15 -11.68 -15.78
N LEU A 40 17.42 -11.27 -14.53
CA LEU A 40 16.43 -10.58 -13.69
C LEU A 40 16.23 -9.11 -14.10
N PHE A 41 17.11 -8.55 -14.92
CA PHE A 41 16.97 -7.21 -15.48
C PHE A 41 16.24 -7.20 -16.83
N GLU A 42 15.88 -8.37 -17.37
CA GLU A 42 15.21 -8.48 -18.66
C GLU A 42 13.72 -8.12 -18.53
N LEU A 43 13.34 -6.99 -19.13
CA LEU A 43 11.96 -6.53 -19.16
C LEU A 43 11.22 -7.13 -20.35
N SER A 44 10.04 -7.69 -20.11
CA SER A 44 9.17 -8.26 -21.15
C SER A 44 7.86 -7.49 -21.24
N THR A 45 7.74 -6.62 -22.25
CA THR A 45 6.52 -5.84 -22.51
C THR A 45 5.31 -6.74 -22.69
N VAL A 46 5.46 -7.87 -23.38
CA VAL A 46 4.36 -8.83 -23.61
C VAL A 46 3.87 -9.43 -22.31
N LYS A 47 4.79 -9.84 -21.42
CA LYS A 47 4.45 -10.39 -20.10
C LYS A 47 3.75 -9.34 -19.23
N SER A 48 4.24 -8.10 -19.23
CA SER A 48 3.62 -6.99 -18.52
C SER A 48 2.21 -6.70 -19.02
N LEU A 49 2.02 -6.61 -20.35
CA LEU A 49 0.71 -6.41 -20.96
C LEU A 49 -0.24 -7.57 -20.65
N ALA A 50 0.23 -8.82 -20.68
CA ALA A 50 -0.59 -9.97 -20.29
C ALA A 50 -1.08 -9.87 -18.84
N TYR A 51 -0.24 -9.43 -17.89
CA TYR A 51 -0.66 -9.20 -16.50
C TYR A 51 -1.66 -8.05 -16.35
N ILE A 52 -1.48 -6.96 -17.11
CA ILE A 52 -2.42 -5.84 -17.15
C ILE A 52 -3.77 -6.30 -17.71
N SER A 53 -3.79 -6.97 -18.86
CA SER A 53 -5.00 -7.50 -19.47
C SER A 53 -5.72 -8.48 -18.55
N ARG A 54 -4.98 -9.35 -17.85
CA ARG A 54 -5.55 -10.25 -16.83
C ARG A 54 -6.23 -9.48 -15.70
N HIS A 55 -5.61 -8.41 -15.21
CA HIS A 55 -6.23 -7.57 -14.17
C HIS A 55 -7.49 -6.87 -14.67
N ILE A 56 -7.44 -6.28 -15.87
CA ILE A 56 -8.62 -5.63 -16.49
C ILE A 56 -9.75 -6.64 -16.69
N PHE A 57 -9.43 -7.87 -17.10
CA PHE A 57 -10.41 -8.94 -17.23
C PHE A 57 -11.13 -9.24 -15.91
N PHE A 58 -10.40 -9.47 -14.82
CA PHE A 58 -11.02 -9.76 -13.52
C PHE A 58 -11.79 -8.55 -12.96
N MET A 59 -11.25 -7.35 -13.14
CA MET A 59 -11.94 -6.10 -12.78
C MET A 59 -13.28 -5.97 -13.52
N TYR A 60 -13.29 -6.25 -14.83
CA TYR A 60 -14.52 -6.25 -15.62
C TYR A 60 -15.47 -7.38 -15.21
N LEU A 61 -14.95 -8.58 -14.96
CA LEU A 61 -15.74 -9.73 -14.52
C LEU A 61 -16.47 -9.43 -13.21
N PHE A 62 -15.78 -8.89 -12.21
CA PHE A 62 -16.39 -8.54 -10.93
C PHE A 62 -17.46 -7.46 -11.06
N PHE A 63 -17.20 -6.42 -11.86
CA PHE A 63 -18.21 -5.42 -12.21
C PHE A 63 -19.43 -6.04 -12.92
N ARG A 64 -19.22 -6.95 -13.88
CA ARG A 64 -20.33 -7.62 -14.58
C ARG A 64 -21.15 -8.52 -13.65
N LEU A 65 -20.49 -9.21 -12.72
CA LEU A 65 -21.16 -10.02 -11.71
C LEU A 65 -21.99 -9.14 -10.75
N SER A 66 -21.50 -7.95 -10.39
CA SER A 66 -22.22 -7.05 -9.48
C SER A 66 -23.56 -6.59 -10.06
N LEU A 67 -23.63 -6.38 -11.38
CA LEU A 67 -24.89 -6.05 -12.08
C LEU A 67 -25.95 -7.15 -12.00
N SER A 68 -25.56 -8.38 -11.65
CA SER A 68 -26.47 -9.52 -11.51
C SER A 68 -26.97 -9.71 -10.08
N ILE A 69 -26.39 -9.02 -9.09
CA ILE A 69 -26.72 -9.21 -7.66
C ILE A 69 -28.20 -8.95 -7.41
N ASP A 70 -28.74 -7.84 -7.92
CA ASP A 70 -30.15 -7.48 -7.68
C ASP A 70 -31.12 -8.38 -8.44
N PHE A 71 -30.70 -8.98 -9.58
CA PHE A 71 -31.52 -9.94 -10.32
C PHE A 71 -31.66 -11.27 -9.60
N VAL A 72 -30.60 -11.73 -8.89
CA VAL A 72 -30.63 -12.99 -8.14
C VAL A 72 -31.22 -12.85 -6.74
N THR A 73 -31.50 -11.62 -6.29
CA THR A 73 -32.18 -11.33 -5.03
C THR A 73 -33.47 -10.52 -5.23
N PRO A 74 -34.47 -11.03 -5.99
CA PRO A 74 -35.72 -10.32 -6.22
C PRO A 74 -36.58 -10.25 -4.95
N ALA A 75 -37.38 -9.18 -4.82
CA ALA A 75 -38.30 -8.99 -3.71
C ALA A 75 -39.65 -9.69 -3.98
N VAL A 76 -39.93 -10.83 -3.32
CA VAL A 76 -41.25 -11.50 -3.30
C VAL A 76 -41.52 -12.19 -1.95
N GLY A 77 -42.57 -11.70 -1.26
CA GLY A 77 -42.92 -11.82 0.17
C GLY A 77 -42.90 -13.18 0.91
N ASN A 78 -41.87 -14.02 0.79
CA ASN A 78 -41.76 -15.30 1.49
C ASN A 78 -40.52 -15.41 2.40
N PHE A 79 -40.48 -16.42 3.29
CA PHE A 79 -39.39 -16.57 4.28
C PHE A 79 -38.00 -16.73 3.64
N LEU A 80 -37.91 -17.38 2.47
CA LEU A 80 -36.65 -17.53 1.73
C LEU A 80 -36.12 -16.18 1.24
N GLU A 81 -37.01 -15.25 0.89
CA GLU A 81 -36.67 -13.87 0.51
C GLU A 81 -36.07 -13.09 1.68
N LEU A 82 -36.62 -13.22 2.89
CA LEU A 82 -36.07 -12.56 4.08
C LEU A 82 -34.60 -12.97 4.29
N VAL A 83 -34.29 -14.26 4.08
CA VAL A 83 -32.90 -14.75 4.16
C VAL A 83 -32.04 -14.21 3.00
N LEU A 84 -32.54 -14.22 1.76
CA LEU A 84 -31.82 -13.71 0.58
C LEU A 84 -31.50 -12.21 0.72
N LEU A 85 -32.45 -11.40 1.18
CA LEU A 85 -32.31 -9.95 1.31
C LEU A 85 -31.53 -9.54 2.57
N SER A 86 -31.73 -10.21 3.71
CA SER A 86 -31.09 -9.81 4.97
C SER A 86 -29.65 -10.32 5.11
N PHE A 87 -29.27 -11.41 4.43
CA PHE A 87 -27.94 -12.00 4.59
C PHE A 87 -27.18 -12.13 3.27
N ILE A 88 -27.77 -12.75 2.24
CA ILE A 88 -27.05 -13.07 1.01
C ILE A 88 -26.72 -11.80 0.21
N ARG A 89 -27.67 -10.88 0.04
CA ARG A 89 -27.44 -9.64 -0.70
C ARG A 89 -26.31 -8.78 -0.09
N PRO A 90 -26.30 -8.47 1.22
CA PRO A 90 -25.16 -7.76 1.83
C PRO A 90 -23.83 -8.49 1.67
N ILE A 91 -23.80 -9.82 1.83
CA ILE A 91 -22.57 -10.60 1.66
C ILE A 91 -22.04 -10.50 0.22
N LEU A 92 -22.91 -10.61 -0.78
CA LEU A 92 -22.52 -10.45 -2.19
C LEU A 92 -21.98 -9.05 -2.48
N TRP A 93 -22.59 -8.01 -1.91
CA TRP A 93 -22.10 -6.63 -2.05
C TRP A 93 -20.74 -6.43 -1.35
N LEU A 94 -20.56 -6.95 -0.13
CA LEU A 94 -19.28 -6.90 0.58
C LEU A 94 -18.19 -7.65 -0.19
N TRP A 95 -18.51 -8.82 -0.75
CA TRP A 95 -17.61 -9.59 -1.60
C TRP A 95 -17.22 -8.78 -2.84
N TYR A 96 -18.20 -8.19 -3.53
CA TYR A 96 -17.94 -7.32 -4.68
C TYR A 96 -17.04 -6.14 -4.30
N TRP A 97 -17.38 -5.36 -3.27
CA TRP A 97 -16.58 -4.20 -2.87
C TRP A 97 -15.14 -4.59 -2.51
N GLY A 98 -14.96 -5.70 -1.77
CA GLY A 98 -13.65 -6.22 -1.42
C GLY A 98 -12.82 -6.59 -2.66
N TRP A 99 -13.34 -7.45 -3.52
CA TRP A 99 -12.61 -7.94 -4.69
C TRP A 99 -12.43 -6.87 -5.77
N GLN A 100 -13.45 -6.05 -6.01
CA GLN A 100 -13.36 -4.92 -6.91
C GLN A 100 -12.31 -3.92 -6.43
N GLY A 101 -12.30 -3.59 -5.13
CA GLY A 101 -11.28 -2.75 -4.52
C GLY A 101 -9.87 -3.31 -4.71
N ILE A 102 -9.68 -4.62 -4.48
CA ILE A 102 -8.40 -5.30 -4.74
C ILE A 102 -7.98 -5.18 -6.20
N THR A 103 -8.90 -5.32 -7.17
CA THR A 103 -8.54 -5.16 -8.59
C THR A 103 -8.11 -3.74 -8.94
N PHE A 104 -8.75 -2.71 -8.37
CA PHE A 104 -8.34 -1.32 -8.54
C PHE A 104 -6.97 -1.05 -7.89
N ALA A 105 -6.72 -1.57 -6.70
CA ALA A 105 -5.42 -1.47 -6.04
C ALA A 105 -4.32 -2.17 -6.84
N GLY A 106 -4.59 -3.38 -7.36
CA GLY A 106 -3.66 -4.10 -8.23
C GLY A 106 -3.36 -3.34 -9.54
N LEU A 107 -4.38 -2.69 -10.11
CA LEU A 107 -4.22 -1.84 -11.29
C LEU A 107 -3.38 -0.59 -10.97
N TRP A 108 -3.57 0.02 -9.79
CA TRP A 108 -2.73 1.10 -9.28
C TRP A 108 -1.26 0.67 -9.14
N CYS A 109 -1.01 -0.53 -8.59
CA CYS A 109 0.35 -1.09 -8.48
C CYS A 109 1.01 -1.24 -9.85
N LEU A 110 0.27 -1.70 -10.89
CA LEU A 110 0.82 -1.81 -12.24
C LEU A 110 1.18 -0.44 -12.84
N GLY A 111 0.41 0.61 -12.56
CA GLY A 111 0.79 1.98 -12.92
C GLY A 111 1.99 2.50 -12.12
N HIS A 112 2.15 2.07 -10.87
CA HIS A 112 3.34 2.34 -10.05
C HIS A 112 4.59 1.73 -10.67
N GLU A 113 4.53 0.47 -11.09
CA GLU A 113 5.64 -0.20 -11.79
C GLU A 113 5.99 0.46 -13.14
N ALA A 114 4.99 1.02 -13.83
CA ALA A 114 5.24 1.85 -15.01
C ALA A 114 6.06 3.11 -14.67
N GLY A 115 5.80 3.72 -13.50
CA GLY A 115 6.58 4.84 -12.97
C GLY A 115 8.07 4.52 -12.78
N HIS A 116 8.38 3.27 -12.45
CA HIS A 116 9.74 2.70 -12.34
C HIS A 116 10.38 2.33 -13.67
N ASN A 117 9.65 2.42 -14.79
CA ASN A 117 10.02 1.89 -16.10
C ASN A 117 10.22 0.36 -16.10
N ALA A 118 9.48 -0.37 -15.27
CA ALA A 118 9.66 -1.81 -15.10
C ALA A 118 8.80 -2.66 -16.07
N LEU A 119 7.90 -2.05 -16.85
CA LEU A 119 6.99 -2.82 -17.71
C LEU A 119 7.55 -3.11 -19.10
N SER A 120 8.40 -2.23 -19.63
CA SER A 120 8.90 -2.28 -21.00
C SER A 120 10.32 -1.71 -21.08
N PRO A 121 11.20 -2.21 -21.96
CA PRO A 121 12.50 -1.58 -22.22
C PRO A 121 12.37 -0.18 -22.84
N TYR A 122 11.20 0.17 -23.36
CA TYR A 122 10.93 1.48 -23.97
C TYR A 122 10.22 2.41 -22.98
N ARG A 123 10.91 3.46 -22.52
CA ARG A 123 10.36 4.46 -21.58
C ARG A 123 9.04 5.10 -22.02
N PRO A 124 8.84 5.48 -23.31
CA PRO A 124 7.55 6.05 -23.74
C PRO A 124 6.38 5.08 -23.56
N ILE A 125 6.59 3.77 -23.74
CA ILE A 125 5.55 2.75 -23.53
C ILE A 125 5.15 2.70 -22.06
N ASN A 126 6.12 2.73 -21.14
CA ASN A 126 5.83 2.79 -19.71
C ASN A 126 5.06 4.07 -19.36
N ALA A 127 5.47 5.23 -19.88
CA ALA A 127 4.77 6.48 -19.62
C ALA A 127 3.32 6.46 -20.14
N ALA A 128 3.07 5.91 -21.33
CA ALA A 128 1.72 5.78 -21.88
C ALA A 128 0.84 4.84 -21.05
N ILE A 129 1.36 3.64 -20.69
CA ILE A 129 0.63 2.68 -19.85
C ILE A 129 0.35 3.29 -18.48
N GLY A 130 1.37 3.84 -17.83
CA GLY A 130 1.27 4.43 -16.51
C GLY A 130 0.27 5.59 -16.48
N LEU A 131 0.33 6.50 -17.45
CA LEU A 131 -0.64 7.59 -17.58
C LEU A 131 -2.06 7.06 -17.73
N ALA A 132 -2.31 6.13 -18.67
CA ALA A 132 -3.65 5.58 -18.89
C ALA A 132 -4.20 4.89 -17.64
N VAL A 133 -3.39 4.04 -17.02
CA VAL A 133 -3.79 3.21 -15.87
C VAL A 133 -3.99 4.06 -14.62
N HIS A 134 -3.05 4.95 -14.28
CA HIS A 134 -3.18 5.83 -13.12
C HIS A 134 -4.31 6.85 -13.29
N THR A 135 -4.51 7.43 -14.48
CA THR A 135 -5.67 8.31 -14.72
C THR A 135 -6.99 7.58 -14.49
N PHE A 136 -7.11 6.32 -14.92
CA PHE A 136 -8.31 5.53 -14.69
C PHE A 136 -8.63 5.33 -13.20
N VAL A 137 -7.60 5.16 -12.35
CA VAL A 137 -7.74 5.08 -10.88
C VAL A 137 -7.51 6.42 -10.18
N LEU A 138 -7.71 7.54 -10.90
CA LEU A 138 -7.67 8.91 -10.37
C LEU A 138 -6.35 9.30 -9.69
N THR A 139 -5.24 8.71 -10.12
CA THR A 139 -3.89 9.04 -9.67
C THR A 139 -3.17 9.92 -10.70
N PRO A 140 -2.60 11.07 -10.32
CA PRO A 140 -1.87 11.94 -11.24
C PRO A 140 -0.48 11.36 -11.55
N TYR A 141 -0.38 10.58 -12.63
CA TYR A 141 0.80 9.76 -12.96
C TYR A 141 2.15 10.48 -12.82
N TYR A 142 2.33 11.64 -13.46
CA TYR A 142 3.63 12.32 -13.44
C TYR A 142 3.97 12.94 -12.08
N ALA A 143 2.99 13.54 -11.40
CA ALA A 143 3.19 14.10 -10.07
C ALA A 143 3.55 12.98 -9.08
N TRP A 144 2.76 11.91 -9.10
CA TRP A 144 3.00 10.73 -8.27
C TRP A 144 4.35 10.07 -8.57
N ARG A 145 4.71 9.91 -9.85
CA ARG A 145 6.00 9.32 -10.25
C ARG A 145 7.19 10.10 -9.72
N VAL A 146 7.11 11.43 -9.69
CA VAL A 146 8.20 12.28 -9.19
C VAL A 146 8.35 12.11 -7.68
N THR A 147 7.27 12.31 -6.91
CA THR A 147 7.32 12.22 -5.44
C THR A 147 7.66 10.81 -4.97
N HIS A 148 7.12 9.79 -5.64
CA HIS A 148 7.42 8.39 -5.36
C HIS A 148 8.88 8.03 -5.63
N ASN A 149 9.50 8.58 -6.68
CA ASN A 149 10.93 8.41 -6.92
C ASN A 149 11.78 9.11 -5.85
N THR A 150 11.34 10.26 -5.31
CA THR A 150 12.01 10.88 -4.15
C THR A 150 11.91 9.99 -2.92
N HIS A 151 10.72 9.46 -2.63
CA HIS A 151 10.50 8.51 -1.54
C HIS A 151 11.43 7.29 -1.65
N HIS A 152 11.56 6.65 -2.81
CA HIS A 152 12.44 5.48 -2.96
C HIS A 152 13.93 5.80 -2.82
N LYS A 153 14.37 7.02 -3.12
CA LYS A 153 15.77 7.44 -2.90
C LYS A 153 16.09 7.66 -1.43
N SER A 154 15.08 7.96 -0.62
CA SER A 154 15.23 8.46 0.75
C SER A 154 14.31 7.73 1.73
N THR A 155 13.92 6.50 1.45
CA THR A 155 12.91 5.77 2.22
C THR A 155 13.32 5.70 3.70
N ASN A 156 12.41 6.06 4.59
CA ASN A 156 12.64 6.12 6.05
C ASN A 156 13.71 7.13 6.49
N ASN A 157 14.07 8.09 5.63
CA ASN A 157 14.90 9.23 6.02
C ASN A 157 13.99 10.37 6.49
N ILE A 158 14.09 10.74 7.77
CA ILE A 158 13.24 11.77 8.39
C ILE A 158 13.36 13.13 7.70
N GLU A 159 14.52 13.46 7.12
CA GLU A 159 14.77 14.76 6.50
C GLU A 159 14.45 14.80 5.01
N ARG A 160 14.42 13.63 4.34
CA ARG A 160 14.41 13.55 2.87
C ARG A 160 13.27 12.71 2.28
N ASP A 161 12.56 11.93 3.09
CA ASP A 161 11.34 11.24 2.65
C ASP A 161 10.19 12.26 2.57
N GLU A 162 9.49 12.29 1.44
CA GLU A 162 8.37 13.22 1.23
C GLU A 162 7.02 12.63 1.68
N THR A 163 6.94 11.32 1.91
CA THR A 163 5.66 10.60 2.08
C THR A 163 5.37 10.22 3.52
N TYR A 164 6.41 9.84 4.27
CA TYR A 164 6.27 9.41 5.66
C TYR A 164 7.33 10.08 6.53
N VAL A 165 7.03 11.31 6.96
CA VAL A 165 7.82 12.02 7.96
C VAL A 165 7.19 11.79 9.32
N PRO A 166 7.81 11.01 10.22
CA PRO A 166 7.27 10.81 11.55
C PRO A 166 7.33 12.13 12.33
N MET A 167 6.28 12.40 13.11
CA MET A 167 6.29 13.50 14.05
C MET A 167 7.41 13.29 15.08
N THR A 168 8.15 14.36 15.37
CA THR A 168 9.23 14.37 16.34
C THR A 168 8.69 14.56 17.77
N ARG A 169 9.55 14.32 18.77
CA ARG A 169 9.22 14.62 20.18
C ARG A 169 8.76 16.07 20.39
N LYS A 170 9.32 17.00 19.61
CA LYS A 170 8.98 18.42 19.65
C LYS A 170 7.54 18.67 19.16
N ASP A 171 7.13 17.98 18.10
CA ASP A 171 5.78 18.12 17.52
C ASP A 171 4.70 17.63 18.51
N PHE A 172 5.02 16.57 19.26
CA PHE A 172 4.17 16.05 20.32
C PHE A 172 4.28 16.79 21.66
N LYS A 173 5.17 17.79 21.78
CA LYS A 173 5.47 18.51 23.04
C LYS A 173 5.84 17.58 24.21
N LEU A 174 6.56 16.50 23.91
CA LEU A 174 6.98 15.52 24.93
C LEU A 174 8.12 16.07 25.80
N PRO A 175 8.21 15.66 27.08
CA PRO A 175 9.35 16.00 27.94
C PRO A 175 10.67 15.40 27.40
N SER A 176 11.81 15.70 28.04
CA SER A 176 13.10 15.07 27.69
C SER A 176 13.00 13.54 27.68
N GLY A 177 13.74 12.86 26.79
CA GLY A 177 13.79 11.39 26.75
C GLY A 177 14.27 10.76 28.05
N GLU A 178 14.98 11.51 28.89
CA GLU A 178 15.46 11.09 30.21
C GLU A 178 14.35 11.02 31.26
N ILE A 179 13.24 11.77 31.05
CA ILE A 179 12.16 11.95 32.03
C ILE A 179 10.83 11.38 31.51
N ALA A 180 10.71 11.20 30.19
CA ALA A 180 9.49 10.74 29.57
C ALA A 180 9.12 9.32 29.99
N VAL A 181 7.88 9.16 30.49
CA VAL A 181 7.29 7.85 30.82
C VAL A 181 6.42 7.35 29.65
N LYS A 182 6.16 6.04 29.58
CA LYS A 182 5.33 5.44 28.51
C LYS A 182 3.97 6.13 28.32
N MET A 183 3.41 6.70 29.38
CA MET A 183 2.12 7.39 29.36
C MET A 183 2.17 8.80 28.75
N ASP A 184 3.37 9.41 28.65
CA ASP A 184 3.56 10.68 27.95
C ASP A 184 3.42 10.51 26.44
N TYR A 185 3.67 9.29 25.93
CA TYR A 185 3.48 8.98 24.53
C TYR A 185 2.00 8.78 24.24
N LYS A 186 1.48 9.57 23.30
CA LYS A 186 0.10 9.54 22.80
C LYS A 186 -0.27 8.23 22.06
N GLU A 187 0.65 7.26 22.06
CA GLU A 187 0.59 5.97 21.38
C GLU A 187 -0.66 5.14 21.72
N LEU A 188 -1.25 5.29 22.92
CA LEU A 188 -2.36 4.44 23.34
C LEU A 188 -3.64 4.64 22.51
N LEU A 189 -3.86 5.85 21.98
CA LEU A 189 -5.04 6.16 21.16
C LEU A 189 -4.73 6.26 19.66
N GLU A 190 -3.48 6.52 19.29
CA GLU A 190 -3.12 6.76 17.89
C GLU A 190 -3.14 5.50 17.00
N GLU A 191 -3.03 4.33 17.63
CA GLU A 191 -3.17 3.00 17.00
C GLU A 191 -4.61 2.46 17.09
N THR A 192 -5.54 3.20 17.71
CA THR A 192 -6.94 2.76 17.74
C THR A 192 -7.52 2.79 16.32
N PRO A 193 -8.35 1.82 15.94
CA PRO A 193 -9.01 1.82 14.64
C PRO A 193 -9.76 3.12 14.36
N ALA A 194 -10.43 3.68 15.36
CA ALA A 194 -11.18 4.94 15.22
C ALA A 194 -10.27 6.13 14.90
N TYR A 195 -9.13 6.27 15.59
CA TYR A 195 -8.20 7.36 15.32
C TYR A 195 -7.48 7.20 13.97
N THR A 196 -7.16 5.96 13.59
CA THR A 196 -6.58 5.67 12.27
C THR A 196 -7.56 5.98 11.14
N LEU A 197 -8.82 5.59 11.28
CA LEU A 197 -9.88 5.94 10.32
C LEU A 197 -10.07 7.45 10.22
N PHE A 198 -10.07 8.16 11.35
CA PHE A 198 -10.13 9.62 11.36
C PHE A 198 -8.94 10.25 10.62
N LYS A 199 -7.70 9.79 10.88
CA LYS A 199 -6.51 10.24 10.15
C LYS A 199 -6.64 9.98 8.64
N MET A 200 -7.10 8.79 8.25
CA MET A 200 -7.29 8.44 6.84
C MET A 200 -8.30 9.35 6.15
N PHE A 201 -9.40 9.70 6.83
CA PHE A 201 -10.40 10.63 6.34
C PHE A 201 -9.82 12.04 6.17
N VAL A 202 -9.15 12.59 7.19
CA VAL A 202 -8.55 13.93 7.13
C VAL A 202 -7.51 14.03 6.01
N ARG A 203 -6.70 12.97 5.81
CA ARG A 203 -5.72 12.88 4.72
C ARG A 203 -6.32 12.84 3.31
N GLN A 204 -7.64 12.71 3.15
CA GLN A 204 -8.27 12.90 1.84
C GLN A 204 -8.40 14.38 1.46
N PHE A 205 -8.25 15.31 2.42
CA PHE A 205 -8.48 16.75 2.25
C PHE A 205 -7.24 17.63 2.50
N LEU A 206 -6.12 17.02 2.91
CA LEU A 206 -4.84 17.68 3.16
C LEU A 206 -3.79 17.13 2.21
#